data_AF-A0A959P5G8-F1
#
_entry.id   AF-A0A959P5G8-F1
#
_cell.length_a   1.000
_cell.length_b   1.000
_cell.length_c   1.000
_cell.angle_alpha   90.00
_cell.angle_beta   90.00
_cell.angle_gamma   90.00
#
_symmetry.space_group_name_H-M   'P 1'
#
loop_
_entity.id
_entity.type
_entity.pdbx_description
1 polymer ?
#
loop_
_entity_poly.entity_id
_entity_poly.type
_entity_poly.pdbx_seq_one_letter_code
_entity_poly.pdbx_strand_id
1 'polypeptide(L)'
;MAIMFKGINIVYLFVALTLISCNSDHNKNSDDLVYWSSNNSYEINYAKAITQKWNKNNSQFKVSFQPVPEGQSSEEIILAAVVGETTPDIYSNMWQGDVEA
;
A
#
# COMPACT_ATOMS: atom_id res chain seq x y z
N MET A 1 -12.90 32.60 43.82
CA MET A 1 -13.58 31.31 43.53
C MET A 1 -13.97 31.12 42.06
N ALA A 2 -14.33 32.18 41.30
CA ALA A 2 -14.69 32.07 39.88
C ALA A 2 -13.53 31.71 38.91
N ILE A 3 -12.27 32.02 39.27
CA ILE A 3 -11.09 31.74 38.43
C ILE A 3 -10.75 30.23 38.39
N MET A 4 -10.98 29.50 39.48
CA MET A 4 -10.74 28.04 39.54
C MET A 4 -11.69 27.24 38.63
N PHE A 5 -12.96 27.67 38.53
CA PHE A 5 -13.93 27.01 37.64
C PHE A 5 -13.60 27.20 36.15
N LYS A 6 -12.98 28.33 35.78
CA LYS A 6 -12.57 28.63 34.40
C LYS A 6 -11.36 27.79 33.99
N GLY A 7 -10.41 27.59 34.90
CA GLY A 7 -9.26 26.69 34.70
C GLY A 7 -9.69 25.22 34.57
N ILE A 8 -10.64 24.77 35.38
CA ILE A 8 -11.23 23.43 35.28
C ILE A 8 -11.86 23.18 33.90
N ASN A 9 -12.64 24.13 33.36
CA ASN A 9 -13.22 23.99 32.03
C ASN A 9 -12.18 23.98 30.90
N ILE A 10 -11.07 24.70 31.04
CA ILE A 10 -9.96 24.68 30.07
C ILE A 10 -9.23 23.34 30.09
N VAL A 11 -9.06 22.73 31.27
CA VAL A 11 -8.46 21.39 31.40
C VAL A 11 -9.36 20.33 30.75
N TYR A 12 -10.67 20.39 30.97
CA TYR A 12 -11.61 19.49 30.29
C TYR A 12 -11.59 19.65 28.76
N LEU A 13 -11.46 20.88 28.25
CA LEU A 13 -11.34 21.13 26.82
C LEU A 13 -10.05 20.54 26.24
N PHE A 14 -8.92 20.68 26.94
CA PHE A 14 -7.64 20.10 26.52
C PHE A 14 -7.65 18.56 26.56
N VAL A 15 -8.28 17.96 27.57
CA VAL A 15 -8.43 16.49 27.67
C VAL A 15 -9.38 15.96 26.59
N ALA A 16 -10.43 16.69 26.21
CA ALA A 16 -11.30 16.30 25.12
C ALA A 16 -10.59 16.32 23.75
N LEU A 17 -9.68 17.28 23.55
CA LEU A 17 -8.87 17.40 22.32
C LEU A 17 -7.86 16.27 22.13
N THR A 18 -7.33 15.68 23.22
CA THR A 18 -6.38 14.56 23.11
C THR A 18 -7.05 13.21 22.82
N LEU A 19 -8.36 13.09 23.06
CA LEU A 19 -9.12 11.84 22.80
C LEU A 19 -9.57 11.68 21.34
N ILE A 20 -9.46 12.72 20.50
CA ILE A 20 -9.88 12.68 19.08
C ILE A 20 -8.74 12.17 18.17
N SER A 21 -7.51 12.04 18.68
CA SER A 21 -6.34 11.61 17.90
C SER A 21 -6.13 10.09 17.89
N CYS A 22 -7.20 9.33 17.72
CA CYS A 22 -7.10 7.88 17.50
C CYS A 22 -7.77 7.52 16.18
N ASN A 23 -7.12 7.89 15.07
CA ASN A 23 -7.47 7.36 13.76
C ASN A 23 -6.70 6.04 13.59
N SER A 24 -7.25 4.97 14.14
CA SER A 24 -6.73 3.63 13.91
C SER A 24 -7.16 3.19 12.52
N ASP A 25 -6.32 3.48 11.52
CA ASP A 25 -6.42 2.90 10.18
C ASP A 25 -5.99 1.43 10.25
N HIS A 26 -6.80 0.63 10.95
CA HIS A 26 -6.56 -0.78 11.23
C HIS A 26 -7.11 -1.64 10.09
N ASN A 27 -6.73 -1.31 8.86
CA ASN A 27 -7.10 -2.06 7.65
C ASN A 27 -5.85 -2.61 6.94
N LYS A 28 -4.86 -3.08 7.72
CA LYS A 28 -3.97 -4.12 7.21
C LYS A 28 -4.76 -5.43 7.26
N ASN A 29 -5.68 -5.60 6.31
CA ASN A 29 -6.22 -6.93 6.05
C ASN A 29 -5.02 -7.81 5.70
N SER A 30 -4.87 -8.92 6.40
CA SER A 30 -3.86 -9.96 6.15
C SER A 30 -3.96 -10.58 4.74
N ASP A 31 -4.94 -10.15 3.95
CA ASP A 31 -5.42 -10.74 2.72
C ASP A 31 -5.20 -9.81 1.51
N ASP A 32 -4.50 -8.69 1.69
CA ASP A 32 -4.18 -7.77 0.60
C ASP A 32 -2.97 -8.27 -0.19
N LEU A 33 -3.16 -8.51 -1.49
CA LEU A 33 -2.12 -8.94 -2.42
C LEU A 33 -1.32 -7.74 -2.94
N VAL A 34 0.00 -7.85 -2.97
CA VAL A 34 0.90 -6.87 -3.59
C VAL A 34 1.17 -7.26 -5.04
N TYR A 35 0.92 -6.32 -5.96
CA TYR A 35 1.12 -6.51 -7.40
C TYR A 35 2.08 -5.48 -7.99
N TRP A 36 3.14 -5.96 -8.64
CA TRP A 36 4.10 -5.16 -9.40
C TRP A 36 3.97 -5.40 -10.91
N SER A 37 3.73 -4.33 -11.69
CA SER A 37 3.80 -4.37 -13.17
C SER A 37 5.15 -3.94 -13.71
N SER A 38 5.33 -4.01 -15.04
CA SER A 38 6.41 -3.28 -15.70
C SER A 38 6.29 -1.76 -15.51
N ASN A 39 7.38 -1.04 -15.78
CA ASN A 39 7.40 0.43 -15.79
C ASN A 39 6.91 1.04 -17.12
N ASN A 40 6.42 0.21 -18.05
CA ASN A 40 5.82 0.68 -19.29
C ASN A 40 4.50 1.41 -19.01
N SER A 41 4.33 2.60 -19.57
CA SER A 41 3.14 3.44 -19.31
C SER A 41 1.81 2.78 -19.69
N TYR A 42 1.77 1.95 -20.74
CA TYR A 42 0.58 1.21 -21.13
C TYR A 42 0.23 0.13 -20.10
N GLU A 43 1.24 -0.62 -19.64
CA GLU A 43 1.07 -1.66 -18.62
C GLU A 43 0.64 -1.06 -17.28
N ILE A 44 1.23 0.08 -16.87
CA ILE A 44 0.83 0.79 -15.66
C ILE A 44 -0.66 1.18 -15.72
N ASN A 45 -1.09 1.75 -16.84
CA ASN A 45 -2.48 2.19 -17.03
C ASN A 45 -3.45 1.00 -17.02
N TYR A 46 -3.07 -0.09 -17.70
CA TYR A 46 -3.84 -1.32 -17.72
C TYR A 46 -3.95 -1.95 -16.33
N ALA A 47 -2.81 -2.19 -15.67
CA ALA A 47 -2.72 -2.77 -14.33
C ALA A 47 -3.53 -1.96 -13.31
N LYS A 48 -3.46 -0.62 -13.38
CA LYS A 48 -4.29 0.25 -12.54
C LYS A 48 -5.79 0.05 -12.79
N ALA A 49 -6.21 0.01 -14.05
CA ALA A 49 -7.62 -0.15 -14.39
C ALA A 49 -8.17 -1.51 -13.94
N ILE A 50 -7.43 -2.60 -14.15
CA ILE A 50 -7.89 -3.94 -13.79
C ILE A 50 -7.91 -4.17 -12.28
N THR A 51 -6.91 -3.66 -11.55
CA THR A 51 -6.84 -3.78 -10.08
C THR A 51 -7.95 -2.99 -9.41
N GLN A 52 -8.26 -1.78 -9.91
CA GLN A 52 -9.42 -1.02 -9.45
C GLN A 52 -10.73 -1.76 -9.71
N LYS A 53 -10.89 -2.37 -10.88
CA LYS A 53 -12.09 -3.17 -11.19
C LYS A 53 -12.19 -4.39 -10.27
N TRP A 54 -11.08 -5.09 -10.05
CA TRP A 54 -11.01 -6.23 -9.13
C TRP A 54 -11.39 -5.82 -7.71
N ASN A 55 -10.77 -4.75 -7.20
CA ASN A 55 -11.00 -4.25 -5.84
C ASN A 55 -12.43 -3.75 -5.63
N LYS A 56 -13.13 -3.30 -6.68
CA LYS A 56 -14.56 -2.95 -6.58
C LYS A 56 -15.45 -4.17 -6.42
N ASN A 57 -15.10 -5.29 -7.06
CA ASN A 57 -15.94 -6.48 -7.12
C ASN A 57 -15.57 -7.55 -6.09
N ASN A 58 -14.38 -7.48 -5.49
CA ASN A 58 -13.89 -8.44 -4.51
C ASN A 58 -13.59 -7.74 -3.19
N SER A 59 -14.33 -8.06 -2.14
CA SER A 59 -14.14 -7.49 -0.80
C SER A 59 -13.11 -8.27 0.04
N GLN A 60 -12.91 -9.55 -0.24
CA GLN A 60 -12.04 -10.44 0.53
C GLN A 60 -10.55 -10.21 0.26
N PHE A 61 -10.14 -10.23 -1.01
CA PHE A 61 -8.74 -10.02 -1.41
C PHE A 61 -8.62 -8.74 -2.22
N LYS A 62 -8.07 -7.68 -1.62
CA LYS A 62 -7.74 -6.45 -2.35
C LYS A 62 -6.35 -6.58 -2.95
N VAL A 63 -6.11 -5.87 -4.04
CA VAL A 63 -4.81 -5.79 -4.71
C VAL A 63 -4.25 -4.38 -4.52
N SER A 64 -3.10 -4.28 -3.86
CA SER A 64 -2.27 -3.08 -3.81
C SER A 64 -1.34 -3.07 -5.02
N PHE A 65 -1.48 -2.07 -5.87
CA PHE A 65 -0.79 -1.98 -7.15
C PHE A 65 0.27 -0.88 -7.17
N GLN A 66 1.45 -1.21 -7.68
CA GLN A 66 2.48 -0.25 -8.11
C GLN A 66 3.28 -0.80 -9.31
N PRO A 67 3.95 0.03 -10.13
CA PRO A 67 5.00 -0.47 -11.02
C PRO A 67 6.18 -1.05 -10.22
N VAL A 68 7.00 -1.89 -10.87
CA VAL A 68 8.30 -2.31 -10.33
C VAL A 68 9.10 -1.07 -9.89
N PRO A 69 9.70 -1.09 -8.68
CA PRO A 69 10.54 0.02 -8.22
C PRO A 69 11.67 0.32 -9.20
N GLU A 70 12.06 1.60 -9.27
CA GLU A 70 13.17 2.05 -10.10
C GLU A 70 14.50 1.41 -9.65
N GLY A 71 15.35 1.08 -10.62
CA GLY A 71 16.64 0.40 -10.42
C GLY A 71 17.47 0.36 -11.69
N GLN A 72 18.65 -0.29 -11.64
CA GLN A 72 19.46 -0.51 -12.84
C GLN A 72 18.76 -1.46 -13.82
N SER A 73 18.10 -2.50 -13.31
CA SER A 73 17.26 -3.42 -14.08
C SER A 73 16.14 -3.97 -13.21
N SER A 74 15.01 -4.28 -13.83
CA SER A 74 13.88 -4.89 -13.14
C SER A 74 14.18 -6.28 -12.55
N GLU A 75 15.10 -7.02 -13.18
CA GLU A 75 15.61 -8.32 -12.75
C GLU A 75 16.41 -8.18 -11.46
N GLU A 76 17.28 -7.17 -11.39
CA GLU A 76 18.03 -6.87 -10.16
C GLU A 76 17.07 -6.50 -9.02
N ILE A 77 16.05 -5.69 -9.30
CA ILE A 77 15.06 -5.28 -8.29
C ILE A 77 14.27 -6.48 -7.76
N ILE A 78 13.79 -7.37 -8.63
CA ILE A 78 13.03 -8.54 -8.15
C ILE A 78 13.93 -9.53 -7.40
N LEU A 79 15.20 -9.72 -7.81
CA LEU A 79 16.16 -10.55 -7.07
C LEU A 79 16.52 -9.96 -5.71
N ALA A 80 16.72 -8.64 -5.62
CA ALA A 80 16.93 -7.95 -4.36
C ALA A 80 15.72 -8.09 -3.43
N ALA A 81 14.50 -8.03 -3.99
CA ALA A 81 13.26 -8.26 -3.23
C ALA A 81 13.16 -9.70 -2.72
N VAL A 82 13.61 -10.71 -3.49
CA VAL A 82 13.69 -12.12 -3.04
C VAL A 82 14.65 -12.25 -1.86
N VAL A 83 15.87 -11.72 -1.97
CA VAL A 83 16.87 -11.78 -0.88
C VAL A 83 16.42 -11.01 0.35
N GLY A 84 15.74 -9.88 0.14
CA GLY A 84 15.22 -9.04 1.21
C GLY A 84 13.87 -9.49 1.79
N GLU A 85 13.29 -10.60 1.31
CA GLU A 85 11.96 -11.07 1.72
C GLU A 85 10.86 -9.99 1.56
N THR A 86 10.97 -9.18 0.50
CA THR A 86 10.04 -8.08 0.16
C THR A 86 9.40 -8.25 -1.23
N THR A 87 9.37 -9.48 -1.75
CA THR A 87 8.75 -9.78 -3.05
C THR A 87 7.26 -9.42 -3.07
N PRO A 88 6.73 -8.94 -4.21
CA PRO A 88 5.29 -8.88 -4.41
C PRO A 88 4.71 -10.29 -4.52
N ASP A 89 3.39 -10.42 -4.30
CA ASP A 89 2.66 -11.67 -4.57
C ASP A 89 2.51 -11.92 -6.07
N ILE A 90 2.41 -10.84 -6.86
CA ILE A 90 2.21 -10.89 -8.31
C ILE A 90 3.24 -9.99 -9.00
N TYR A 91 3.90 -10.52 -10.03
CA TYR A 91 4.88 -9.79 -10.83
C TYR A 91 4.63 -10.01 -12.33
N SER A 92 4.39 -8.93 -13.09
CA SER A 92 4.10 -8.98 -14.53
C SER A 92 5.15 -8.23 -15.38
N ASN A 93 6.42 -8.51 -15.10
CA ASN A 93 7.53 -7.96 -15.86
C ASN A 93 8.67 -8.98 -16.00
N MET A 94 8.32 -10.27 -16.06
CA MET A 94 9.28 -11.35 -16.19
C MET A 94 9.59 -11.57 -17.67
N TRP A 95 10.84 -11.34 -18.08
CA TRP A 95 11.33 -11.76 -19.39
C TRP A 95 11.70 -13.24 -19.35
N GLN A 96 11.22 -14.02 -20.33
CA GLN A 96 11.36 -15.49 -20.31
C GLN A 96 12.72 -15.99 -20.82
N GLY A 97 13.59 -15.12 -21.36
CA GLY A 97 14.72 -15.61 -22.14
C GLY A 97 14.38 -15.82 -23.60
N ASP A 98 15.37 -15.75 -24.48
CA ASP A 98 15.33 -16.50 -25.73
C ASP A 98 15.51 -17.97 -25.34
N VAL A 99 14.40 -18.72 -25.30
CA VAL A 99 14.45 -20.18 -25.21
C VAL A 99 14.82 -20.70 -26.60
N GLU A 100 16.11 -20.83 -26.87
CA GLU A 100 16.59 -21.57 -28.05
C GLU A 100 16.07 -23.02 -27.92
N ALA A 101 15.22 -23.42 -28.86
CA ALA A 101 14.64 -24.76 -28.94
C ALA A 101 15.56 -25.74 -29.68
#